data_AF-A0A2K3JVQ9-F1
#
_entry.id   AF-A0A2K3JVQ9-F1
#
_cell.length_a   1.000
_cell.length_b   1.000
_cell.length_c   1.000
_cell.angle_alpha   90.00
_cell.angle_beta   90.00
_cell.angle_gamma   90.00
#
_symmetry.space_group_name_H-M   'P 1'
#
loop_
_entity.id
_entity.type
_entity.pdbx_description
1 polymer ?
#
loop_
_entity_poly.entity_id
_entity_poly.type
_entity_poly.pdbx_seq_one_letter_code
_entity_poly.pdbx_strand_id
1 'polypeptide(L)'
;EAALKLLLSKKTPDPVSSSGPSNSTASDSEINSSVRQDSLISKLYNDFINGDILASVEEHPSNAFKHKSFLNRLHNPHTDVETLGKVIKLESILDQFAITVQNLRRNSQKLAGQQAAYDALFEKAMASQSKVDQMKAQVQQPGLGIQECDNNIAAWEAEIQSFRAEIADREKKILEEKNKRSKIEE
;
A
#
# COMPACT_ATOMS: atom_id res chain seq x y z
N GLU A 1 88.46 28.13 -62.99
CA GLU A 1 87.74 28.19 -64.29
C GLU A 1 87.09 26.83 -64.60
N ALA A 2 86.53 26.69 -65.81
CA ALA A 2 86.50 25.53 -66.71
C ALA A 2 86.40 24.10 -66.11
N ALA A 3 85.42 23.26 -66.46
CA ALA A 3 85.07 22.76 -67.81
C ALA A 3 86.19 21.89 -68.43
N LEU A 4 85.94 20.71 -69.03
CA LEU A 4 84.67 20.02 -69.37
C LEU A 4 84.96 18.55 -69.77
N LYS A 5 83.91 17.73 -70.01
CA LYS A 5 83.96 16.36 -70.59
C LYS A 5 84.60 15.30 -69.66
N LEU A 6 84.40 13.98 -69.78
CA LEU A 6 83.80 13.08 -70.80
C LEU A 6 83.40 11.77 -70.03
N LEU A 7 82.25 11.08 -70.08
CA LEU A 7 80.91 11.16 -70.74
C LEU A 7 79.82 11.29 -69.61
N LEU A 8 78.50 10.98 -69.64
CA LEU A 8 77.56 10.14 -70.43
C LEU A 8 77.74 8.60 -70.24
N SER A 9 76.72 7.72 -70.12
CA SER A 9 75.25 7.86 -70.08
C SER A 9 74.56 6.72 -69.31
N LYS A 10 73.51 7.01 -68.51
CA LYS A 10 72.19 6.35 -68.66
C LYS A 10 71.06 7.14 -67.99
N LYS A 11 69.85 7.00 -68.52
CA LYS A 11 68.64 7.77 -68.20
C LYS A 11 67.45 6.81 -68.03
N THR A 12 66.71 6.95 -66.94
CA THR A 12 65.30 6.52 -66.77
C THR A 12 64.65 7.42 -65.70
N PRO A 13 63.34 7.74 -65.81
CA PRO A 13 62.74 8.88 -65.09
C PRO A 13 61.98 8.51 -63.81
N ASP A 14 61.63 9.55 -63.03
CA ASP A 14 60.83 9.49 -61.82
C ASP A 14 59.34 9.19 -62.05
N PRO A 15 58.65 8.53 -61.10
CA PRO A 15 57.21 8.56 -60.96
C PRO A 15 56.76 9.53 -59.83
N VAL A 16 56.43 10.74 -60.24
CA VAL A 16 55.35 11.63 -59.72
C VAL A 16 54.87 11.40 -58.26
N SER A 17 55.04 12.43 -57.41
CA SER A 17 54.28 12.54 -56.16
C SER A 17 52.78 12.66 -56.42
N SER A 18 52.03 11.58 -56.22
CA SER A 18 50.56 11.60 -56.20
C SER A 18 50.06 11.71 -54.76
N SER A 19 50.02 12.95 -54.24
CA SER A 19 49.38 13.25 -52.95
C SER A 19 47.86 13.29 -53.11
N GLY A 20 47.25 12.15 -53.43
CA GLY A 20 45.80 11.98 -53.34
C GLY A 20 45.34 12.01 -51.88
N PRO A 21 44.16 12.57 -51.57
CA PRO A 21 43.64 12.55 -50.19
C PRO A 21 43.35 11.11 -49.76
N SER A 22 43.87 10.72 -48.59
CA SER A 22 43.64 9.39 -48.02
C SER A 22 42.18 9.24 -47.57
N ASN A 23 41.39 8.46 -48.30
CA ASN A 23 39.98 8.17 -47.99
C ASN A 23 39.76 7.28 -46.73
N SER A 24 40.80 7.03 -45.92
CA SER A 24 40.82 6.06 -44.81
C SER A 24 39.78 6.31 -43.72
N THR A 25 39.40 7.58 -43.49
CA THR A 25 38.42 7.96 -42.47
C THR A 25 37.01 7.43 -42.72
N ALA A 26 36.65 7.12 -43.98
CA ALA A 26 35.35 6.54 -44.31
C ALA A 26 35.22 5.12 -43.74
N SER A 27 36.14 4.22 -44.11
CA SER A 27 36.14 2.82 -43.67
C SER A 27 36.30 2.69 -42.15
N ASP A 28 37.16 3.51 -41.53
CA ASP A 28 37.30 3.52 -40.07
C ASP A 28 35.98 3.91 -39.36
N SER A 29 35.19 4.84 -39.92
CA SER A 29 33.89 5.23 -39.36
C SER A 29 32.84 4.12 -39.47
N GLU A 30 32.89 3.35 -40.56
CA GLU A 30 31.96 2.25 -40.88
C GLU A 30 32.28 0.98 -40.05
N ILE A 31 33.56 0.66 -39.87
CA ILE A 31 34.01 -0.38 -38.92
C ILE A 31 33.61 0.00 -37.49
N ASN A 32 33.76 1.27 -37.09
CA ASN A 32 33.36 1.74 -35.78
C ASN A 32 31.84 1.72 -35.56
N SER A 33 31.00 1.87 -36.59
CA SER A 33 29.55 1.73 -36.44
C SER A 33 29.14 0.26 -36.30
N SER A 34 29.72 -0.66 -37.09
CA SER A 34 29.47 -2.11 -36.95
C SER A 34 29.80 -2.61 -35.55
N VAL A 35 31.03 -2.40 -35.07
CA VAL A 35 31.46 -2.91 -33.74
C VAL A 35 30.61 -2.36 -32.59
N ARG A 36 30.08 -1.13 -32.73
CA ARG A 36 29.12 -0.56 -31.77
C ARG A 36 27.76 -1.23 -31.85
N GLN A 37 27.29 -1.56 -33.05
CA GLN A 37 26.04 -2.27 -33.26
C GLN A 37 26.12 -3.71 -32.74
N ASP A 38 27.20 -4.43 -33.04
CA ASP A 38 27.46 -5.79 -32.54
C ASP A 38 27.45 -5.83 -31.00
N SER A 39 28.00 -4.80 -30.35
CA SER A 39 27.94 -4.63 -28.90
C SER A 39 26.51 -4.40 -28.36
N LEU A 40 25.68 -3.62 -29.06
CA LEU A 40 24.26 -3.43 -28.69
C LEU A 40 23.45 -4.72 -28.90
N ILE A 41 23.64 -5.44 -30.00
CA ILE A 41 22.96 -6.71 -30.30
C ILE A 41 23.38 -7.79 -29.29
N SER A 42 24.67 -7.94 -29.01
CA SER A 42 25.17 -8.85 -27.97
C SER A 42 24.57 -8.52 -26.60
N LYS A 43 24.42 -7.24 -26.26
CA LYS A 43 23.75 -6.84 -25.03
C LYS A 43 22.25 -7.16 -25.02
N LEU A 44 21.54 -6.99 -26.14
CA LEU A 44 20.13 -7.39 -26.25
C LEU A 44 19.98 -8.89 -25.96
N TYR A 45 20.78 -9.74 -26.59
CA TYR A 45 20.70 -11.19 -26.36
C TYR A 45 21.04 -11.58 -24.92
N ASN A 46 22.13 -11.05 -24.35
CA ASN A 46 22.57 -11.42 -23.00
C ASN A 46 21.65 -10.87 -21.89
N ASP A 47 21.33 -9.57 -21.90
CA ASP A 47 20.55 -8.95 -20.82
C ASP A 47 19.04 -9.18 -20.97
N PHE A 48 18.49 -9.16 -22.19
CA PHE A 48 17.03 -9.06 -22.43
C PHE A 48 16.37 -10.34 -22.97
N ILE A 49 17.12 -11.23 -23.63
CA ILE A 49 16.60 -12.50 -24.17
C ILE A 49 16.97 -13.67 -23.27
N ASN A 50 18.21 -13.71 -22.79
CA ASN A 50 18.73 -14.74 -21.89
C ASN A 50 18.65 -14.34 -20.40
N GLY A 51 18.57 -13.03 -20.11
CA GLY A 51 18.49 -12.46 -18.77
C GLY A 51 17.08 -11.98 -18.40
N ASP A 52 16.80 -11.92 -17.09
CA ASP A 52 15.50 -11.48 -16.56
C ASP A 52 15.48 -9.98 -16.25
N ILE A 53 15.19 -9.17 -17.27
CA ILE A 53 14.89 -7.74 -17.12
C ILE A 53 13.60 -7.47 -16.35
N LEU A 54 12.65 -8.42 -16.29
CA LEU A 54 11.36 -8.19 -15.66
C LEU A 54 11.50 -8.27 -14.14
N ALA A 55 12.25 -9.22 -13.59
CA ALA A 55 12.63 -9.24 -12.18
C ALA A 55 13.30 -7.92 -11.73
N SER A 56 14.17 -7.33 -12.57
CA SER A 56 14.81 -6.04 -12.27
C SER A 56 13.83 -4.86 -12.24
N VAL A 57 12.73 -4.92 -13.01
CA VAL A 57 11.62 -3.95 -12.97
C VAL A 57 10.64 -4.24 -11.83
N GLU A 58 10.45 -5.52 -11.46
CA GLU A 58 9.61 -5.92 -10.34
C GLU A 58 10.21 -5.46 -9.01
N GLU A 59 11.52 -5.60 -8.81
CA GLU A 59 12.25 -5.08 -7.67
C GLU A 59 12.24 -3.54 -7.65
N HIS A 60 12.57 -2.91 -8.78
CA HIS A 60 12.70 -1.45 -8.91
C HIS A 60 12.04 -0.96 -10.22
N PRO A 61 10.76 -0.50 -10.18
CA PRO A 61 10.04 -0.05 -11.38
C PRO A 61 10.69 1.10 -12.16
N SER A 62 11.61 1.85 -11.56
CA SER A 62 12.43 2.87 -12.22
C SER A 62 13.47 2.28 -13.20
N ASN A 63 13.82 1.00 -13.09
CA ASN A 63 14.70 0.32 -14.04
C ASN A 63 14.06 0.21 -15.43
N ALA A 64 12.72 0.19 -15.55
CA ALA A 64 12.03 0.14 -16.84
C ALA A 64 12.46 1.27 -17.77
N PHE A 65 12.66 2.48 -17.23
CA PHE A 65 13.19 3.62 -17.99
C PHE A 65 14.62 3.38 -18.50
N LYS A 66 15.48 2.72 -17.71
CA LYS A 66 16.85 2.34 -18.13
C LYS A 66 16.83 1.31 -19.26
N HIS A 67 15.99 0.28 -19.13
CA HIS A 67 15.81 -0.76 -20.15
C HIS A 67 15.26 -0.16 -21.45
N LYS A 68 14.23 0.69 -21.38
CA LYS A 68 13.67 1.41 -22.53
C LYS A 68 14.68 2.37 -23.17
N SER A 69 15.50 3.06 -22.38
CA SER A 69 16.56 3.95 -22.87
C SER A 69 17.69 3.18 -23.59
N PHE A 70 17.89 1.90 -23.28
CA PHE A 70 18.76 1.02 -24.06
C PHE A 70 18.07 0.57 -25.35
N LEU A 71 16.82 0.09 -25.29
CA LEU A 71 16.07 -0.39 -26.45
C LEU A 71 15.92 0.70 -27.53
N ASN A 72 15.68 1.95 -27.13
CA ASN A 72 15.65 3.11 -28.04
C ASN A 72 16.96 3.31 -28.84
N ARG A 73 18.12 2.77 -28.39
CA ARG A 73 19.40 2.84 -29.13
C ARG A 73 19.50 1.80 -30.26
N LEU A 74 18.63 0.80 -30.26
CA LEU A 74 18.50 -0.20 -31.33
C LEU A 74 17.57 0.28 -32.46
N HIS A 75 16.89 1.43 -32.32
CA HIS A 75 16.18 2.09 -33.42
C HIS A 75 17.18 2.84 -34.31
N ASN A 76 17.99 2.08 -35.06
CA ASN A 76 19.03 2.62 -35.95
C ASN A 76 19.13 1.82 -37.26
N PRO A 77 19.69 2.38 -38.36
CA PRO A 77 19.72 1.73 -39.68
C PRO A 77 20.56 0.45 -39.79
N HIS A 78 21.37 0.14 -38.77
CA HIS A 78 22.18 -1.08 -38.71
C HIS A 78 21.49 -2.21 -37.92
N THR A 79 20.26 -1.98 -37.41
CA THR A 79 19.42 -3.03 -36.83
C THR A 79 18.55 -3.64 -37.92
N ASP A 80 18.56 -4.97 -38.04
CA ASP A 80 17.70 -5.65 -38.98
C ASP A 80 16.21 -5.53 -38.60
N VAL A 81 15.33 -5.66 -39.58
CA VAL A 81 13.88 -5.42 -39.40
C VAL A 81 13.23 -6.44 -38.45
N GLU A 82 13.76 -7.67 -38.36
CA GLU A 82 13.22 -8.70 -37.46
C GLU A 82 13.58 -8.39 -36.00
N THR A 83 14.83 -8.03 -35.74
CA THR A 83 15.31 -7.60 -34.42
C THR A 83 14.63 -6.30 -33.99
N LEU A 84 14.49 -5.31 -34.88
CA LEU A 84 13.75 -4.08 -34.57
C LEU A 84 12.27 -4.39 -34.23
N GLY A 85 11.64 -5.32 -34.95
CA GLY A 85 10.30 -5.82 -34.63
C GLY A 85 10.19 -6.55 -33.29
N LYS A 86 11.26 -7.18 -32.80
CA LYS A 86 11.35 -7.76 -31.44
C LYS A 86 11.55 -6.66 -30.39
N VAL A 87 12.41 -5.68 -30.65
CA VAL A 87 12.68 -4.53 -29.78
C VAL A 87 11.40 -3.74 -29.49
N ILE A 88 10.62 -3.38 -30.51
CA ILE A 88 9.35 -2.64 -30.35
C ILE A 88 8.33 -3.42 -29.52
N LYS A 89 8.24 -4.75 -29.70
CA LYS A 89 7.39 -5.61 -28.86
C LYS A 89 7.86 -5.61 -27.41
N LEU A 90 9.17 -5.64 -27.18
CA LEU A 90 9.76 -5.69 -25.85
C LEU A 90 9.63 -4.36 -25.10
N GLU A 91 9.71 -3.22 -25.79
CA GLU A 91 9.38 -1.90 -25.24
C GLU A 91 7.92 -1.84 -24.74
N SER A 92 6.98 -2.38 -25.54
CA SER A 92 5.56 -2.46 -25.17
C SER A 92 5.32 -3.37 -23.95
N ILE A 93 6.00 -4.53 -23.90
CA ILE A 93 5.94 -5.45 -22.75
C ILE A 93 6.50 -4.79 -21.49
N LEU A 94 7.64 -4.09 -21.58
CA LEU A 94 8.26 -3.36 -20.46
C LEU A 94 7.36 -2.25 -19.93
N ASP A 95 6.72 -1.45 -20.80
CA ASP A 95 5.77 -0.42 -20.39
C ASP A 95 4.58 -1.02 -19.62
N GLN A 96 3.94 -2.05 -20.18
CA GLN A 96 2.78 -2.71 -19.55
C GLN A 96 3.15 -3.40 -18.24
N PHE A 97 4.31 -4.05 -18.17
CA PHE A 97 4.81 -4.69 -16.96
C PHE A 97 5.11 -3.66 -15.86
N ALA A 98 5.80 -2.56 -16.19
CA ALA A 98 6.09 -1.49 -15.23
C ALA A 98 4.81 -0.85 -14.67
N ILE A 99 3.80 -0.59 -15.51
CA ILE A 99 2.48 -0.12 -15.09
C ILE A 99 1.81 -1.15 -14.15
N THR A 100 1.87 -2.43 -14.50
CA THR A 100 1.24 -3.52 -13.74
C THR A 100 1.88 -3.67 -12.34
N VAL A 101 3.21 -3.72 -12.25
CA VAL A 101 3.95 -3.76 -10.97
C VAL A 101 3.64 -2.53 -10.12
N GLN A 102 3.62 -1.34 -10.72
CA GLN A 102 3.33 -0.10 -9.99
C GLN A 102 1.89 -0.08 -9.45
N ASN A 103 0.92 -0.63 -10.19
CA ASN A 103 -0.47 -0.76 -9.75
C ASN A 103 -0.65 -1.87 -8.70
N LEU A 104 0.04 -3.00 -8.82
CA LEU A 104 0.07 -4.05 -7.81
C LEU A 104 0.57 -3.51 -6.45
N ARG A 105 1.68 -2.76 -6.46
CA ARG A 105 2.22 -2.09 -5.27
C ARG A 105 1.21 -1.12 -4.63
N ARG A 106 0.56 -0.25 -5.43
CA ARG A 106 -0.50 0.66 -4.96
C ARG A 106 -1.70 -0.09 -4.36
N ASN A 107 -2.12 -1.18 -4.99
CA ASN A 107 -3.28 -1.96 -4.53
C ASN A 107 -2.97 -2.73 -3.24
N SER A 108 -1.76 -3.28 -3.10
CA SER A 108 -1.29 -3.89 -1.85
C SER A 108 -1.25 -2.88 -0.70
N GLN A 109 -0.72 -1.67 -0.94
CA GLN A 109 -0.74 -0.58 0.05
C GLN A 109 -2.17 -0.16 0.46
N LYS A 110 -3.11 -0.08 -0.50
CA LYS A 110 -4.52 0.20 -0.20
C LYS A 110 -5.16 -0.91 0.63
N LEU A 111 -4.91 -2.18 0.29
CA LEU A 111 -5.44 -3.34 1.01
C LEU A 111 -4.94 -3.39 2.46
N ALA A 112 -3.65 -3.16 2.69
CA ALA A 112 -3.08 -3.06 4.03
C ALA A 112 -3.72 -1.92 4.85
N GLY A 113 -3.95 -0.76 4.24
CA GLY A 113 -4.66 0.36 4.88
C GLY A 113 -6.14 0.05 5.17
N GLN A 114 -6.82 -0.70 4.30
CA GLN A 114 -8.19 -1.16 4.52
C GLN A 114 -8.28 -2.19 5.65
N GLN A 115 -7.33 -3.12 5.73
CA GLN A 115 -7.26 -4.10 6.83
C GLN A 115 -7.07 -3.40 8.17
N ALA A 116 -6.08 -2.52 8.29
CA ALA A 116 -5.83 -1.78 9.53
C ALA A 116 -7.04 -0.90 9.96
N ALA A 117 -7.80 -0.36 9.00
CA ALA A 117 -9.03 0.36 9.28
C ALA A 117 -10.18 -0.55 9.73
N TYR A 118 -10.28 -1.77 9.16
CA TYR A 118 -11.24 -2.79 9.60
C TYR A 118 -10.94 -3.28 11.02
N ASP A 119 -9.67 -3.60 11.31
CA ASP A 119 -9.23 -4.08 12.63
C ASP A 119 -9.53 -3.04 13.72
N ALA A 120 -9.25 -1.75 13.45
CA ALA A 120 -9.58 -0.65 14.36
C ALA A 120 -11.10 -0.45 14.57
N LEU A 121 -11.93 -0.74 13.57
CA LEU A 121 -13.39 -0.73 13.71
C LEU A 121 -13.90 -1.94 14.50
N PHE A 122 -13.28 -3.12 14.31
CA PHE A 122 -13.61 -4.34 15.04
C PHE A 122 -13.28 -4.20 16.53
N GLU A 123 -12.08 -3.73 16.89
CA GLU A 123 -11.70 -3.43 18.29
C GLU A 123 -12.66 -2.42 18.93
N LYS A 124 -13.04 -1.36 18.20
CA LYS A 124 -14.04 -0.39 18.67
C LYS A 124 -15.42 -1.01 18.90
N ALA A 125 -15.84 -1.94 18.04
CA ALA A 125 -17.09 -2.68 18.22
C ALA A 125 -17.03 -3.60 19.45
N MET A 126 -15.93 -4.35 19.63
CA MET A 126 -15.70 -5.21 20.80
C MET A 126 -15.69 -4.42 22.11
N ALA A 127 -15.01 -3.29 22.17
CA ALA A 127 -15.00 -2.39 23.33
C ALA A 127 -16.40 -1.80 23.61
N SER A 128 -17.17 -1.49 22.58
CA SER A 128 -18.55 -1.01 22.71
C SER A 128 -19.49 -2.11 23.22
N GLN A 129 -19.35 -3.34 22.72
CA GLN A 129 -20.12 -4.50 23.18
C GLN A 129 -19.81 -4.82 24.65
N SER A 130 -18.53 -4.86 25.04
CA SER A 130 -18.11 -5.06 26.43
C SER A 130 -18.74 -4.02 27.38
N LYS A 131 -18.85 -2.76 26.95
CA LYS A 131 -19.57 -1.72 27.72
C LYS A 131 -21.08 -1.96 27.80
N VAL A 132 -21.71 -2.44 26.73
CA VAL A 132 -23.14 -2.81 26.74
C VAL A 132 -23.38 -3.98 27.70
N ASP A 133 -22.51 -4.99 27.71
CA ASP A 133 -22.60 -6.14 28.62
C ASP A 133 -22.37 -5.72 30.09
N GLN A 134 -21.43 -4.80 30.35
CA GLN A 134 -21.26 -4.19 31.68
C GLN A 134 -22.52 -3.44 32.14
N MET A 135 -23.12 -2.62 31.27
CA MET A 135 -24.36 -1.91 31.60
C MET A 135 -25.54 -2.88 31.81
N LYS A 136 -25.63 -3.95 31.02
CA LYS A 136 -26.62 -5.01 31.18
C LYS A 136 -26.46 -5.74 32.52
N ALA A 137 -25.24 -6.05 32.93
CA ALA A 137 -24.95 -6.63 34.24
C ALA A 137 -25.34 -5.69 35.39
N GLN A 138 -25.08 -4.38 35.26
CA GLN A 138 -25.50 -3.37 36.25
C GLN A 138 -27.03 -3.24 36.35
N VAL A 139 -27.76 -3.34 35.22
CA VAL A 139 -29.24 -3.29 35.19
C VAL A 139 -29.87 -4.60 35.67
N GLN A 140 -29.18 -5.74 35.56
CA GLN A 140 -29.64 -7.04 36.07
C GLN A 140 -29.39 -7.24 37.57
N GLN A 141 -28.52 -6.45 38.19
CA GLN A 141 -28.56 -6.30 39.66
C GLN A 141 -29.80 -5.47 40.01
N PRO A 142 -30.68 -5.93 40.92
CA PRO A 142 -31.65 -5.04 41.55
C PRO A 142 -30.88 -3.88 42.16
N GLY A 143 -31.16 -2.65 41.73
CA GLY A 143 -30.48 -1.48 42.27
C GLY A 143 -30.66 -1.48 43.78
N LEU A 144 -29.56 -1.49 44.54
CA LEU A 144 -29.62 -1.75 45.99
C LEU A 144 -30.57 -0.78 46.72
N GLY A 145 -30.64 0.48 46.29
CA GLY A 145 -31.60 1.47 46.79
C GLY A 145 -33.07 1.18 46.46
N ILE A 146 -33.39 0.45 45.38
CA ILE A 146 -34.76 -0.02 45.10
C ILE A 146 -35.11 -1.14 46.09
N GLN A 147 -34.23 -2.15 46.23
CA GLN A 147 -34.41 -3.23 47.20
C GLN A 147 -34.54 -2.70 48.64
N GLU A 148 -33.78 -1.66 48.99
CA GLU A 148 -33.84 -0.94 50.26
C GLU A 148 -35.14 -0.13 50.41
N CYS A 149 -35.59 0.57 49.37
CA CYS A 149 -36.90 1.22 49.35
C CYS A 149 -38.05 0.24 49.53
N ASP A 150 -38.05 -0.89 48.82
CA ASP A 150 -39.10 -1.92 48.92
C ASP A 150 -39.16 -2.50 50.36
N ASN A 151 -38.00 -2.77 50.96
CA ASN A 151 -37.89 -3.21 52.35
C ASN A 151 -38.41 -2.15 53.34
N ASN A 152 -38.07 -0.88 53.14
CA ASN A 152 -38.53 0.24 53.98
C ASN A 152 -40.04 0.48 53.85
N ILE A 153 -40.59 0.37 52.64
CA ILE A 153 -42.04 0.44 52.40
C ILE A 153 -42.75 -0.69 53.15
N ALA A 154 -42.28 -1.93 53.03
CA ALA A 154 -42.87 -3.07 53.74
C ALA A 154 -42.80 -2.92 55.28
N ALA A 155 -41.72 -2.33 55.81
CA ALA A 155 -41.58 -2.02 57.23
C ALA A 155 -42.59 -0.94 57.68
N TRP A 156 -42.72 0.16 56.94
CA TRP A 156 -43.71 1.21 57.23
C TRP A 156 -45.15 0.74 57.07
N GLU A 157 -45.46 -0.14 56.11
CA GLU A 157 -46.79 -0.75 55.98
C GLU A 157 -47.13 -1.61 57.21
N ALA A 158 -46.18 -2.43 57.69
CA ALA A 158 -46.36 -3.22 58.90
C ALA A 158 -46.58 -2.34 60.15
N GLU A 159 -45.80 -1.26 60.29
CA GLU A 159 -45.94 -0.29 61.39
C GLU A 159 -47.31 0.44 61.34
N ILE A 160 -47.76 0.87 60.15
CA ILE A 160 -49.08 1.48 59.95
C ILE A 160 -50.21 0.52 60.34
N GLN A 161 -50.11 -0.77 60.01
CA GLN A 161 -51.13 -1.76 60.40
C GLN A 161 -51.10 -2.02 61.92
N SER A 162 -49.93 -1.98 62.56
CA SER A 162 -49.79 -2.05 64.02
C SER A 162 -50.52 -0.90 64.72
N PHE A 163 -50.25 0.35 64.30
CA PHE A 163 -50.94 1.53 64.86
C PHE A 163 -52.45 1.51 64.62
N ARG A 164 -52.92 1.02 63.46
CA ARG A 164 -54.37 0.85 63.19
C ARG A 164 -55.03 -0.13 64.15
N ALA A 165 -54.35 -1.25 64.46
CA ALA A 165 -54.86 -2.21 65.44
C ALA A 165 -54.91 -1.62 66.86
N GLU A 166 -53.90 -0.84 67.25
CA GLU A 166 -53.88 -0.16 68.55
C GLU A 166 -54.97 0.92 68.67
N ILE A 167 -55.22 1.69 67.60
CA ILE A 167 -56.31 2.67 67.55
C ILE A 167 -57.66 1.97 67.75
N ALA A 168 -57.94 0.87 67.03
CA ALA A 168 -59.21 0.15 67.15
C ALA A 168 -59.45 -0.43 68.55
N ASP A 169 -58.41 -0.94 69.23
CA ASP A 169 -58.49 -1.39 70.63
C ASP A 169 -58.75 -0.22 71.60
N ARG A 170 -58.07 0.92 71.41
CA ARG A 170 -58.30 2.14 72.20
C ARG A 170 -59.72 2.69 72.00
N GLU A 171 -60.22 2.73 70.77
CA GLU A 171 -61.60 3.17 70.47
C GLU A 171 -62.63 2.27 71.12
N LYS A 172 -62.45 0.94 71.06
CA LYS A 172 -63.29 -0.03 71.77
C LYS A 172 -63.31 0.23 73.27
N LYS A 173 -62.15 0.42 73.91
CA LYS A 173 -62.04 0.74 75.35
C LYS A 173 -62.74 2.06 75.71
N ILE A 174 -62.64 3.08 74.86
CA ILE A 174 -63.35 4.37 75.03
C ILE A 174 -64.88 4.16 74.95
N LEU A 175 -65.37 3.31 74.05
CA LEU A 175 -66.80 2.99 73.94
C LEU A 175 -67.29 2.22 75.17
N GLU A 176 -66.53 1.24 75.65
CA GLU A 176 -66.83 0.49 76.88
C GLU A 176 -66.89 1.42 78.11
N GLU A 177 -65.95 2.35 78.27
CA GLU A 177 -65.96 3.33 79.36
C GLU A 177 -67.12 4.34 79.27
N LYS A 178 -67.48 4.80 78.05
CA LYS A 178 -68.68 5.63 77.86
C LYS A 178 -69.95 4.88 78.27
N ASN A 179 -70.07 3.61 77.86
CA ASN A 179 -71.20 2.75 78.23
C ASN A 179 -71.26 2.43 79.72
N LYS A 180 -70.14 2.44 80.46
CA LYS A 180 -70.12 2.34 81.93
C LYS A 180 -70.64 3.62 82.57
N ARG A 181 -70.16 4.80 82.14
CA ARG A 181 -70.59 6.11 82.69
C ARG A 181 -72.08 6.35 82.48
N SER A 182 -72.59 6.07 81.28
CA SER A 182 -74.03 6.21 80.98
C SER A 182 -74.96 5.35 81.85
N LYS A 183 -74.43 4.32 82.54
CA LYS A 183 -75.17 3.44 83.48
C LYS A 183 -74.99 3.82 84.95
N ILE A 184 -74.28 4.93 85.22
CA ILE A 184 -74.05 5.52 86.53
C ILE A 184 -74.74 6.91 86.62
N GLU A 185 -75.15 7.44 85.48
CA GLU A 185 -75.88 8.71 85.31
C GLU A 185 -77.40 8.50 85.02
N GLU A 186 -77.87 7.25 85.07
CA GLU A 186 -79.29 6.81 85.12
C GLU A 186 -79.69 6.39 86.55
#